data_AF-A0A8X7BKM6-F1
#
_entry.id   AF-A0A8X7BKM6-F1
#
_cell.length_a   1.000
_cell.length_b   1.000
_cell.length_c   1.000
_cell.angle_alpha   90.00
_cell.angle_beta   90.00
_cell.angle_gamma   90.00
#
_symmetry.space_group_name_H-M   'P 1'
#
loop_
_entity.id
_entity.type
_entity.pdbx_description
1 polymer ?
#
loop_
_entity_poly.entity_id
_entity_poly.type
_entity_poly.pdbx_seq_one_letter_code
_entity_poly.pdbx_strand_id
1 'polypeptide(L)' 'MQLLPWDSYSPNMSPIEPVWDLVGRCLARDPRPEASKDELVLRIQAIWNSLPPADIQNLFDSMPRHIAALIAARDGYTKY' A
#
# COMPACT_ATOMS: atom_id res chain seq x y z
N MET A 1 22.50 -9.41 0.08
CA MET A 1 21.03 -9.38 -0.02
C MET A 1 20.48 -10.12 1.17
N GLN A 2 19.77 -9.45 2.08
CA GLN A 2 19.13 -10.06 3.23
C GLN A 2 17.65 -10.25 2.87
N LEU A 3 17.21 -11.51 2.79
CA LEU A 3 15.82 -11.84 2.49
C LEU A 3 14.99 -11.63 3.77
N LEU A 4 13.89 -10.90 3.68
CA LEU A 4 12.97 -10.76 4.81
C LEU A 4 12.26 -12.10 5.03
N PRO A 5 12.19 -12.60 6.28
CA PRO A 5 11.39 -13.79 6.59
C PRO A 5 9.92 -13.44 6.38
N TRP A 6 9.37 -13.86 5.25
CA TRP A 6 7.97 -13.62 4.91
C TRP A 6 7.13 -14.83 5.25
N ASP A 7 6.18 -14.67 6.17
CA ASP A 7 5.19 -15.72 6.42
C ASP A 7 4.14 -15.70 5.31
N SER A 8 3.97 -16.84 4.62
CA SER A 8 3.06 -17.05 3.49
C SER A 8 1.58 -16.72 3.76
N TYR A 9 1.21 -16.48 5.02
CA TYR A 9 -0.16 -16.25 5.48
C TYR A 9 -0.48 -14.79 5.81
N SER A 10 0.43 -13.83 5.62
CA SER A 10 0.17 -12.41 5.86
C SER A 10 0.23 -11.58 4.58
N PRO A 11 -0.86 -11.48 3.79
CA PRO A 11 -0.93 -10.53 2.66
C PRO A 11 -0.68 -9.08 3.11
N ASN A 12 -1.00 -8.75 4.36
CA ASN A 12 -0.72 -7.45 4.99
C ASN A 12 0.77 -7.15 5.19
N MET A 13 1.68 -8.11 4.95
CA MET A 13 3.12 -7.85 5.01
C MET A 13 3.68 -7.25 3.72
N SER A 14 2.88 -7.10 2.65
CA SER A 14 3.40 -6.57 1.40
C SER A 14 3.72 -5.08 1.43
N PRO A 15 4.99 -4.66 1.19
CA PRO A 15 5.36 -3.24 1.21
C PRO A 15 4.66 -2.43 0.12
N ILE A 16 4.03 -3.12 -0.85
CA ILE A 16 3.27 -2.50 -1.93
C ILE A 16 1.80 -2.23 -1.54
N GLU A 17 1.23 -2.89 -0.53
CA GLU A 17 -0.18 -2.69 -0.13
C GLU A 17 -0.46 -1.24 0.28
N PRO A 18 0.35 -0.60 1.15
CA PRO A 18 0.05 0.77 1.53
C PRO A 18 0.37 1.79 0.42
N VAL A 19 1.12 1.40 -0.63
CA VAL A 19 1.23 2.17 -1.88
C VAL A 19 -0.09 2.08 -2.67
N TRP A 20 -0.66 0.89 -2.80
CA TRP A 20 -1.96 0.70 -3.46
C TRP A 20 -3.09 1.42 -2.72
N ASP A 21 -3.08 1.45 -1.39
CA ASP A 21 -4.02 2.25 -0.60
C ASP A 21 -3.91 3.75 -0.88
N LEU A 22 -2.69 4.26 -1.12
CA LEU A 22 -2.48 5.65 -1.49
C LEU A 22 -3.04 5.94 -2.88
N VAL A 23 -2.75 5.07 -3.86
CA VAL A 23 -3.27 5.17 -5.23
C VAL A 23 -4.80 5.12 -5.23
N GLY A 24 -5.40 4.20 -4.49
CA GLY A 24 -6.85 4.06 -4.35
C GLY A 24 -7.50 5.29 -3.73
N ARG A 25 -6.89 5.88 -2.70
CA ARG A 25 -7.37 7.14 -2.09
C ARG A 25 -7.27 8.33 -3.03
N CYS A 26 -6.21 8.43 -3.81
CA CYS A 26 -6.06 9.48 -4.82
C CYS A 26 -7.11 9.33 -5.92
N LEU A 27 -7.36 8.11 -6.37
CA LEU A 27 -8.38 7.80 -7.38
C LEU A 27 -9.79 8.11 -6.85
N ALA A 28 -10.14 7.72 -5.63
CA ALA A 28 -11.44 7.99 -5.00
C ALA A 28 -11.70 9.49 -4.76
N ARG A 29 -10.65 10.30 -4.68
CA ARG A 29 -10.73 11.76 -4.57
C ARG A 29 -10.91 12.47 -5.91
N ASP A 30 -10.71 11.78 -7.04
CA ASP A 30 -10.90 12.36 -8.36
C ASP A 30 -12.41 12.44 -8.67
N PRO A 31 -12.97 13.65 -8.86
CA PRO A 31 -14.40 13.82 -9.14
C PRO A 31 -14.78 13.40 -10.57
N ARG A 32 -13.83 13.03 -11.42
CA ARG A 32 -14.10 12.67 -12.82
C ARG A 32 -14.70 11.26 -12.90
N PRO A 33 -15.86 11.07 -13.54
CA PRO A 33 -16.40 9.74 -13.77
C PRO A 33 -15.43 8.90 -14.59
N GLU A 34 -15.36 7.61 -14.27
CA GLU A 34 -14.55 6.63 -14.98
C GLU A 34 -15.24 6.29 -16.31
N ALA A 35 -14.82 6.90 -17.42
CA ALA A 35 -15.54 6.71 -18.68
C ALA A 35 -15.16 5.39 -19.38
N SER A 36 -14.00 4.81 -19.08
CA SER A 36 -13.51 3.54 -19.66
C SER A 36 -12.40 2.90 -18.82
N LYS A 37 -12.20 1.59 -18.99
CA LYS A 37 -11.08 0.83 -18.40
C LYS A 37 -9.71 1.41 -18.80
N ASP A 38 -9.56 1.86 -20.04
CA ASP A 38 -8.29 2.42 -20.52
C ASP A 38 -7.97 3.74 -19.81
N GLU A 39 -9.00 4.56 -19.56
CA GLU A 39 -8.85 5.81 -18.82
C GLU A 39 -8.48 5.54 -17.36
N LEU A 40 -9.07 4.51 -16.74
CA LEU A 40 -8.72 4.08 -15.40
C LEU A 40 -7.24 3.67 -15.29
N VAL A 41 -6.75 2.88 -16.26
CA VAL A 41 -5.34 2.47 -16.32
C VAL A 41 -4.41 3.68 -16.44
N LEU A 42 -4.73 4.62 -17.34
CA LEU A 42 -3.95 5.85 -17.51
C LEU A 42 -3.93 6.70 -16.25
N ARG A 43 -5.06 6.79 -15.53
CA ARG A 43 -5.14 7.53 -14.26
C ARG A 43 -4.31 6.87 -13.16
N ILE A 44 -4.40 5.55 -13.02
CA ILE A 44 -3.58 4.79 -12.06
C ILE A 44 -2.09 5.01 -12.37
N GLN A 45 -1.69 4.94 -13.64
CA GLN A 45 -0.31 5.22 -14.04
C GLN A 45 0.11 6.66 -13.74
N ALA A 46 -0.75 7.65 -14.00
CA ALA A 46 -0.47 9.05 -13.70
C ALA A 46 -0.29 9.28 -12.19
N ILE A 47 -1.17 8.71 -11.36
CA ILE A 47 -1.07 8.78 -9.90
C ILE A 47 0.23 8.12 -9.45
N TRP A 48 0.50 6.89 -9.90
CA TRP A 48 1.72 6.16 -9.59
C TRP A 48 2.99 6.96 -9.92
N ASN A 49 3.06 7.57 -11.10
CA ASN A 49 4.19 8.39 -11.53
C ASN A 49 4.29 9.74 -10.79
N SER A 50 3.19 10.22 -10.22
CA SER A 50 3.17 11.45 -9.43
C SER A 50 3.55 11.25 -7.97
N LEU A 51 3.65 10.00 -7.49
CA LEU A 51 4.01 9.71 -6.12
C LEU A 51 5.44 10.20 -5.82
N PRO A 52 5.63 11.08 -4.82
CA PRO A 52 6.95 11.52 -4.41
C PRO A 52 7.81 10.33 -3.98
N PRO A 53 9.09 10.25 -4.38
CA PRO A 53 10.02 9.24 -3.86
C PRO A 53 10.11 9.24 -2.33
N ALA A 54 9.88 10.41 -1.70
CA ALA A 54 9.81 10.55 -0.25
C ALA A 54 8.66 9.75 0.38
N ASP A 55 7.49 9.68 -0.27
CA ASP A 55 6.36 8.91 0.25
C ASP A 55 6.65 7.40 0.17
N ILE A 56 7.28 6.96 -0.92
CA ILE A 56 7.75 5.57 -1.07
C ILE A 56 8.81 5.25 -0.01
N GLN A 57 9.75 6.15 0.26
CA GLN A 57 10.76 5.96 1.30
C GLN A 57 10.13 5.89 2.69
N ASN A 58 9.22 6.81 3.02
CA ASN A 58 8.48 6.79 4.29
C ASN A 58 7.69 5.49 4.49
N LEU A 59 7.13 4.95 3.41
CA LEU A 59 6.48 3.64 3.39
C LEU A 59 7.45 2.52 3.76
N PHE A 60 8.62 2.46 3.11
CA PHE A 60 9.68 1.51 3.46
C PHE A 60 10.14 1.67 4.91
N ASP A 61 10.32 2.89 5.39
CA ASP A 61 10.74 3.18 6.77
C ASP A 61 9.65 2.81 7.80
N SER A 62 8.37 2.77 7.37
CA SER A 62 7.25 2.33 8.21
C SER A 62 7.11 0.81 8.32
N MET A 63 7.76 0.04 7.42
CA MET A 63 7.65 -1.42 7.35
C MET A 63 8.02 -2.15 8.66
N PRO A 64 9.12 -1.81 9.36
CA PRO A 64 9.45 -2.46 10.63
C PRO A 64 8.34 -2.29 11.68
N ARG A 65 7.67 -1.13 11.67
CA ARG A 65 6.55 -0.83 12.58
C ARG A 65 5.30 -1.62 12.20
N HIS A 66 4.98 -1.74 10.90
CA HIS A 66 3.87 -2.57 10.43
C HIS A 66 4.09 -4.06 10.75
N ILE A 67 5.30 -4.57 10.51
CA ILE A 67 5.65 -5.95 10.85
C ILE A 67 5.52 -6.17 12.37
N ALA A 68 6.03 -5.25 13.20
CA ALA A 68 5.88 -5.32 14.65
C ALA A 68 4.40 -5.30 15.09
N ALA A 69 3.57 -4.45 14.47
CA ALA A 69 2.13 -4.39 14.74
C ALA A 69 1.41 -5.67 14.33
N LEU A 70 1.76 -6.28 13.19
CA LEU A 70 1.21 -7.55 12.74
C LEU A 70 1.62 -8.71 13.64
N ILE A 71 2.87 -8.74 14.10
CA ILE A 71 3.34 -9.73 15.09
C ILE A 71 2.56 -9.58 16.39
N ALA A 72 2.40 -8.35 16.90
CA ALA A 72 1.61 -8.07 18.09
C ALA A 72 0.12 -8.43 17.93
N ALA A 73 -0.47 -8.19 16.75
CA ALA A 73 -1.84 -8.56 16.42
C ALA A 73 -2.03 -10.09 16.29
N ARG A 74 -0.97 -10.84 15.95
CA ARG A 74 -1.04 -12.30 15.87
C ARG A 74 -1.10 -12.95 17.26
N ASP A 75 -0.54 -12.28 18.29
CA ASP A 75 -0.64 -12.68 19.70
C ASP A 75 -1.85 -12.04 20.42
N GLY A 76 -2.63 -11.19 19.76
CA GLY A 76 -3.71 -10.44 20.38
C GLY A 76 -4.90 -10.23 19.44
N TYR A 77 -6.01 -10.93 19.70
CA TYR A 77 -7.34 -10.55 19.21
C TYR A 77 -7.57 -9.06 19.46
N THR A 78 -7.57 -8.25 18.42
CA THR A 78 -8.14 -6.90 18.46
C THR A 78 -9.38 -6.87 17.60
N LYS A 79 -10.53 -6.80 18.28
CA LYS A 79 -11.83 -6.43 17.74
C LYS A 79 -11.69 -5.15 16.92
N TYR A 80 -11.85 -5.26 15.61
CA TYR A 80 -12.61 -4.26 14.87
C TYR A 80 -14.09 -4.59 15.05
#